data_AF-A0A3F2V1G1-F1
#
_entry.id   AF-A0A3F2V1G1-F1
#
_cell.length_a   1.000
_cell.length_b   1.000
_cell.length_c   1.000
_cell.angle_alpha   90.00
_cell.angle_beta   90.00
_cell.angle_gamma   90.00
#
_symmetry.space_group_name_H-M   'P 1'
#
loop_
_entity.id
_entity.type
_entity.pdbx_description
1 polymer ?
#
loop_
_entity_poly.entity_id
_entity_poly.type
_entity_poly.pdbx_seq_one_letter_code
_entity_poly.pdbx_strand_id
1 'polypeptide(L)'
;MGYNVAVSLSPDKVSDVVIQDPGTDVWLVDLEDEDKWSDFIVQLFEIATAPILLGEGNAPGMNSLQFQRWERKIYSKLKDIVGSPAPVCSDLEVLHESSVDSPAPVKATLVESHYEEGEPASNVWVLGASLGGPAAVKEFLEALVPGLPIAFVIAQHIDPGFQETLAKVWGRNSHFKFVEPLSGRRISHGQIMIAPLDQVMTVNQFSQVTLFEEPWEGPYSPSIDQAMALMADHFGVQTGSILFSGMGNDGAIAAAKLREMGIEVWAQNSGSCANSSMPDSARATGCVTFSGTPVELAHHLSGYIAEHYSESMAG
;
A
#
# COMPACT_ATOMS: atom_id res chain seq x y z
N MET A 1 23.37 13.55 -18.11
CA MET A 1 22.50 14.14 -17.08
C MET A 1 21.48 13.09 -16.74
N GLY A 2 21.62 12.44 -15.60
CA GLY A 2 20.81 11.29 -15.26
C GLY A 2 21.39 10.57 -14.06
N TYR A 3 20.59 9.67 -13.49
CA TYR A 3 21.00 8.79 -12.40
C TYR A 3 22.10 7.83 -12.87
N ASN A 4 23.01 7.48 -11.96
CA ASN A 4 24.03 6.48 -12.23
C ASN A 4 23.44 5.09 -12.01
N VAL A 5 23.54 4.21 -13.01
CA VAL A 5 23.23 2.80 -12.82
C VAL A 5 24.39 2.16 -12.07
N ALA A 6 24.23 1.97 -10.75
CA ALA A 6 25.24 1.32 -9.92
C ALA A 6 25.41 -0.15 -10.33
N VAL A 7 24.29 -0.85 -10.53
CA VAL A 7 24.23 -2.27 -10.83
C VAL A 7 23.08 -2.56 -11.80
N SER A 8 23.30 -3.44 -12.77
CA SER A 8 22.28 -3.99 -13.67
C SER A 8 22.55 -5.48 -13.83
N LEU A 9 21.77 -6.32 -13.15
CA LEU A 9 21.99 -7.76 -13.06
C LEU A 9 20.69 -8.52 -13.28
N SER A 10 20.81 -9.75 -13.77
CA SER A 10 19.71 -10.72 -13.72
C SER A 10 19.57 -11.28 -12.30
N PRO A 11 18.36 -11.65 -11.84
CA PRO A 11 18.13 -12.07 -10.45
C PRO A 11 19.04 -13.20 -9.96
N ASP A 12 19.43 -14.14 -10.83
CA ASP A 12 20.37 -15.24 -10.53
C ASP A 12 21.79 -14.79 -10.17
N LYS A 13 22.13 -13.53 -10.45
CA LYS A 13 23.46 -12.95 -10.22
C LYS A 13 23.47 -11.91 -9.11
N VAL A 14 22.30 -11.59 -8.55
CA VAL A 14 22.18 -10.67 -7.43
C VAL A 14 22.40 -11.47 -6.14
N SER A 15 23.33 -11.01 -5.31
CA SER A 15 23.60 -11.60 -3.99
C SER A 15 23.12 -10.66 -2.89
N ASP A 16 22.91 -11.19 -1.68
CA ASP A 16 22.44 -10.42 -0.52
C ASP A 16 23.32 -9.19 -0.22
N VAL A 17 24.64 -9.33 -0.40
CA VAL A 17 25.61 -8.24 -0.23
C VAL A 17 25.35 -7.09 -1.20
N VAL A 18 24.91 -7.41 -2.42
CA VAL A 18 24.59 -6.42 -3.44
C VAL A 18 23.26 -5.74 -3.10
N ILE A 19 22.27 -6.49 -2.62
CA ILE A 19 20.95 -5.94 -2.23
C ILE A 19 21.08 -4.95 -1.07
N GLN A 20 21.96 -5.26 -0.12
CA GLN A 20 22.21 -4.47 1.09
C GLN A 20 23.26 -3.37 0.90
N ASP A 21 23.72 -3.11 -0.33
CA ASP A 21 24.73 -2.09 -0.58
C ASP A 21 24.22 -0.70 -0.14
N PRO A 22 24.82 -0.07 0.89
CA PRO A 22 24.38 1.23 1.38
C PRO A 22 24.58 2.36 0.36
N GLY A 23 25.32 2.11 -0.74
CA GLY A 23 25.45 3.04 -1.85
C GLY A 23 24.29 3.02 -2.85
N THR A 24 23.29 2.13 -2.67
CA THR A 24 22.12 2.07 -3.55
C THR A 24 21.01 2.98 -3.04
N ASP A 25 20.62 3.96 -3.86
CA ASP A 25 19.55 4.89 -3.49
C ASP A 25 18.14 4.38 -3.81
N VAL A 26 18.00 3.53 -4.84
CA VAL A 26 16.72 2.95 -5.29
C VAL A 26 16.95 1.68 -6.10
N TRP A 27 16.12 0.66 -5.87
CA TRP A 27 16.05 -0.54 -6.70
C TRP A 27 14.97 -0.36 -7.77
N LEU A 28 15.34 -0.42 -9.04
CA LEU A 28 14.38 -0.54 -10.14
C LEU A 28 14.29 -2.01 -10.55
N VAL A 29 13.11 -2.61 -10.44
CA VAL A 29 12.88 -4.03 -10.69
C VAL A 29 11.84 -4.20 -11.79
N ASP A 30 12.29 -4.76 -12.90
CA ASP A 30 11.48 -5.14 -14.05
C ASP A 30 11.83 -6.59 -14.42
N LEU A 31 10.84 -7.48 -14.41
CA LEU A 31 11.03 -8.93 -14.51
C LEU A 31 10.03 -9.52 -15.51
N GLU A 32 10.54 -10.23 -16.52
CA GLU A 32 9.69 -10.82 -17.58
C GLU A 32 8.94 -12.09 -17.15
N ASP A 33 9.41 -12.79 -16.12
CA ASP A 33 8.86 -14.06 -15.61
C ASP A 33 8.83 -14.02 -14.08
N GLU A 34 7.81 -13.37 -13.54
CA GLU A 34 7.72 -13.05 -12.13
C GLU A 34 7.45 -14.27 -11.25
N ASP A 35 6.72 -15.26 -11.75
CA ASP A 35 6.49 -16.51 -11.02
C ASP A 35 7.81 -17.23 -10.73
N LYS A 36 8.69 -17.28 -11.74
CA LYS A 36 10.04 -17.83 -11.59
C LYS A 36 10.87 -17.06 -10.57
N TRP A 37 10.68 -15.75 -10.44
CA TRP A 37 11.48 -14.87 -9.58
C TRP A 37 10.75 -14.43 -8.30
N SER A 38 9.62 -15.05 -7.97
CA SER A 38 8.82 -14.67 -6.81
C SER A 38 9.60 -14.75 -5.50
N ASP A 39 10.42 -15.79 -5.30
CA ASP A 39 11.31 -15.93 -4.13
C ASP A 39 12.35 -14.80 -4.05
N PHE A 40 12.89 -14.36 -5.20
CA PHE A 40 13.84 -13.24 -5.25
C PHE A 40 13.16 -11.92 -4.88
N ILE A 41 11.94 -11.67 -5.38
CA ILE A 41 11.19 -10.46 -5.04
C ILE A 41 10.87 -10.44 -3.54
N VAL A 42 10.46 -11.58 -2.97
CA VAL A 42 10.24 -11.73 -1.52
C VAL A 42 11.52 -11.40 -0.75
N GLN A 43 12.65 -12.01 -1.14
CA GLN A 43 13.94 -11.75 -0.51
C GLN A 43 14.33 -10.27 -0.60
N LEU A 44 14.15 -9.65 -1.78
CA LEU A 44 14.46 -8.25 -2.01
C LEU A 44 13.67 -7.36 -1.03
N PHE A 45 12.38 -7.60 -0.86
CA PHE A 45 11.57 -6.89 0.13
C PHE A 45 11.97 -7.14 1.59
N GLU A 46 12.55 -8.28 1.90
CA GLU A 46 12.99 -8.63 3.25
C GLU A 46 14.31 -7.93 3.63
N ILE A 47 15.24 -7.76 2.68
CA ILE A 47 16.62 -7.35 3.01
C ILE A 47 17.08 -6.05 2.36
N ALA A 48 16.36 -5.50 1.38
CA ALA A 48 16.74 -4.24 0.75
C ALA A 48 16.63 -3.08 1.75
N THR A 49 17.68 -2.26 1.79
CA THR A 49 17.76 -1.06 2.62
C THR A 49 17.25 0.19 1.91
N ALA A 50 17.12 0.13 0.58
CA ALA A 50 16.70 1.22 -0.28
C ALA A 50 15.27 0.99 -0.81
N PRO A 51 14.53 2.06 -1.16
CA PRO A 51 13.22 1.94 -1.78
C PRO A 51 13.24 1.07 -3.05
N ILE A 52 12.20 0.26 -3.21
CA ILE A 52 12.02 -0.61 -4.38
C ILE A 52 10.90 -0.04 -5.25
N LEU A 53 11.21 0.18 -6.53
CA LEU A 53 10.28 0.52 -7.59
C LEU A 53 10.09 -0.72 -8.46
N LEU A 54 8.92 -1.35 -8.33
CA LEU A 54 8.54 -2.54 -9.12
C LEU A 54 7.66 -2.14 -10.28
N GLY A 55 7.94 -2.74 -11.44
CA GLY A 55 7.00 -2.78 -12.55
C GLY A 55 6.71 -1.41 -13.14
N GLU A 56 7.49 -1.04 -14.15
CA GLU A 56 7.15 0.04 -15.06
C GLU A 56 7.04 -0.41 -16.53
N GLY A 57 6.97 -1.73 -16.73
CA GLY A 57 7.05 -2.42 -18.00
C GLY A 57 8.40 -2.25 -18.73
N ASN A 58 8.67 -3.21 -19.62
CA ASN A 58 9.82 -3.18 -20.51
C ASN A 58 9.95 -1.83 -21.23
N ALA A 59 11.17 -1.28 -21.28
CA ALA A 59 11.47 -0.06 -22.01
C ALA A 59 10.97 -0.17 -23.46
N PRO A 60 10.01 0.67 -23.91
CA PRO A 60 9.53 0.64 -25.27
C PRO A 60 10.67 0.93 -26.25
N GLY A 61 10.55 0.52 -27.52
CA GLY A 61 11.57 0.86 -28.51
C GLY A 61 11.86 2.37 -28.53
N MET A 62 13.13 2.76 -28.44
CA MET A 62 13.58 4.17 -28.25
C MET A 62 13.01 5.17 -29.26
N ASN A 63 12.59 4.70 -30.44
CA ASN A 63 12.01 5.52 -31.51
C ASN A 63 10.48 5.68 -31.40
N SER A 64 9.84 5.20 -30.33
CA SER A 64 8.40 5.28 -30.14
C SER A 64 7.98 6.47 -29.29
N LEU A 65 6.78 7.03 -29.56
CA LEU A 65 6.16 8.02 -28.66
C LEU A 65 5.83 7.43 -27.28
N GLN A 66 5.72 6.11 -27.19
CA GLN A 66 5.53 5.37 -25.94
C GLN A 66 6.78 5.44 -25.06
N PHE A 67 7.98 5.38 -25.64
CA PHE A 67 9.25 5.53 -24.92
C PHE A 67 9.32 6.87 -24.16
N GLN A 68 8.94 7.99 -24.79
CA GLN A 68 8.94 9.29 -24.11
C GLN A 68 7.93 9.40 -22.94
N ARG A 69 6.80 8.68 -23.03
CA ARG A 69 5.82 8.62 -21.92
C ARG A 69 6.37 7.78 -20.77
N TRP A 70 6.89 6.61 -21.09
CA TRP A 70 7.56 5.71 -20.15
C TRP A 70 8.75 6.37 -19.45
N GLU A 71 9.65 7.00 -20.21
CA GLU A 71 10.81 7.73 -19.71
C GLU A 71 10.40 8.85 -18.75
N ARG A 72 9.37 9.64 -19.10
CA ARG A 72 8.86 10.68 -18.20
C ARG A 72 8.25 10.12 -16.92
N LYS A 73 7.54 8.99 -16.98
CA LYS A 73 6.94 8.33 -15.81
C LYS A 73 8.03 7.87 -14.84
N ILE A 74 9.03 7.14 -15.34
CA ILE A 74 10.17 6.70 -14.54
C ILE A 74 10.98 7.87 -14.02
N TYR A 75 11.29 8.86 -14.85
CA TYR A 75 12.09 10.01 -14.44
C TYR A 75 11.37 10.84 -13.36
N SER A 76 10.04 10.97 -13.45
CA SER A 76 9.24 11.63 -12.41
C SER A 76 9.32 10.87 -11.09
N LYS A 77 9.16 9.53 -11.12
CA LYS A 77 9.26 8.70 -9.91
C LYS A 77 10.66 8.74 -9.30
N LEU A 78 11.71 8.61 -10.11
CA LEU A 78 13.09 8.69 -9.65
C LEU A 78 13.43 10.07 -9.07
N LYS A 79 12.96 11.14 -9.70
CA LYS A 79 13.18 12.52 -9.19
C LYS A 79 12.59 12.73 -7.82
N ASP A 80 11.45 12.11 -7.53
CA ASP A 80 10.80 12.26 -6.23
C ASP A 80 11.44 11.38 -5.15
N ILE A 81 12.07 10.24 -5.52
CA ILE A 81 12.79 9.36 -4.56
C ILE A 81 14.19 9.88 -4.27
N VAL A 82 14.96 10.20 -5.31
CA VAL A 82 16.42 10.44 -5.22
C VAL A 82 16.79 11.91 -5.43
N GLY A 83 15.79 12.78 -5.69
CA GLY A 83 16.02 14.18 -6.05
C GLY A 83 16.47 14.34 -7.50
N SER A 84 16.64 15.59 -7.95
CA SER A 84 17.16 15.84 -9.31
C SER A 84 18.68 15.65 -9.34
N PRO A 85 19.26 14.97 -10.36
CA PRO A 85 20.70 14.82 -10.46
C PRO A 85 21.36 16.21 -10.56
N ALA A 86 22.16 16.57 -9.55
CA ALA A 86 22.77 17.88 -9.46
C ALA A 86 23.84 18.08 -10.55
N PRO A 87 23.94 19.26 -11.19
CA PRO A 87 25.25 19.77 -11.60
C PRO A 87 26.01 20.21 -10.34
N VAL A 88 27.31 19.91 -10.32
CA VAL A 88 28.24 19.95 -9.18
C VAL A 88 28.14 21.19 -8.26
N CYS A 89 28.01 20.90 -6.94
CA CYS A 89 28.46 21.59 -5.72
C CYS A 89 27.89 22.97 -5.31
N SER A 90 27.28 23.04 -4.12
CA SER A 90 27.89 23.70 -2.94
C SER A 90 27.14 23.30 -1.66
N ASP A 91 27.92 23.15 -0.59
CA ASP A 91 27.55 22.66 0.74
C ASP A 91 26.40 23.43 1.41
N LEU A 92 25.55 22.71 2.14
CA LEU A 92 24.90 23.25 3.33
C LEU A 92 24.42 22.12 4.25
N GLU A 93 25.11 21.97 5.37
CA GLU A 93 24.70 21.19 6.55
C GLU A 93 23.46 21.81 7.19
N VAL A 94 22.49 21.00 7.64
CA VAL A 94 21.82 21.17 8.93
C VAL A 94 21.45 19.80 9.48
N LEU A 95 22.08 19.42 10.59
CA LEU A 95 21.66 18.33 11.47
C LEU A 95 20.49 18.79 12.33
N HIS A 96 19.48 17.93 12.50
CA HIS A 96 18.64 17.95 13.69
C HIS A 96 18.13 16.54 14.00
N GLU A 97 18.83 15.86 14.91
CA GLU A 97 18.31 14.69 15.61
C GLU A 97 17.28 15.15 16.64
N SER A 98 16.10 14.54 16.61
CA SER A 98 15.14 14.59 17.72
C SER A 98 14.85 13.16 18.14
N SER A 99 15.35 12.79 19.30
CA SER A 99 15.00 11.56 20.01
C SER A 99 13.50 11.57 20.33
N VAL A 100 12.77 10.55 19.88
CA VAL A 100 11.40 10.29 20.33
C VAL A 100 11.37 8.95 21.03
N ASP A 101 10.96 9.03 22.29
CA ASP A 101 10.70 7.92 23.21
C ASP A 101 9.71 6.93 22.58
N SER A 102 10.09 5.66 22.49
CA SER A 102 9.19 4.60 22.00
C SER A 102 8.05 4.39 23.00
N PRO A 103 6.78 4.47 22.61
CA PRO A 103 5.69 4.09 23.49
C PRO A 103 5.75 2.58 23.74
N ALA A 104 5.61 2.20 25.00
CA ALA A 104 5.56 0.80 25.41
C ALA A 104 4.40 0.06 24.72
N PRO A 105 4.56 -1.24 24.41
CA PRO A 105 3.54 -2.01 23.71
C PRO A 105 2.24 -2.03 24.52
N VAL A 106 1.18 -1.50 23.93
CA VAL A 106 -0.18 -1.66 24.45
C VAL A 106 -0.53 -3.14 24.30
N LYS A 107 -0.65 -3.85 25.44
CA LYS A 107 -1.27 -5.17 25.48
C LYS A 107 -2.75 -5.02 25.16
N ALA A 108 -3.09 -4.95 23.87
CA ALA A 108 -4.46 -5.15 23.42
C ALA A 108 -4.81 -6.61 23.71
N THR A 109 -5.40 -6.83 24.88
CA THR A 109 -6.13 -8.07 25.16
C THR A 109 -7.41 -7.95 24.35
N LEU A 110 -7.32 -8.24 23.04
CA LEU A 110 -8.53 -8.50 22.28
C LEU A 110 -9.19 -9.68 23.00
N VAL A 111 -10.38 -9.41 23.53
CA VAL A 111 -11.36 -10.45 23.83
C VAL A 111 -11.31 -11.40 22.64
N GLU A 112 -11.07 -12.69 22.87
CA GLU A 112 -11.00 -13.70 21.81
C GLU A 112 -12.26 -13.59 20.94
N SER A 113 -12.21 -12.78 19.88
CA SER A 113 -13.30 -12.65 18.91
C SER A 113 -13.19 -13.88 18.03
N HIS A 114 -13.81 -14.96 18.51
CA HIS A 114 -14.04 -16.18 17.75
C HIS A 114 -15.10 -15.88 16.67
N TYR A 115 -14.69 -15.24 15.57
CA TYR A 115 -15.49 -15.27 14.35
C TYR A 115 -15.25 -16.61 13.65
N GLU A 116 -16.30 -17.19 13.06
CA GLU A 116 -16.14 -18.40 12.27
C GLU A 116 -15.50 -18.07 10.90
N GLU A 117 -14.58 -18.93 10.43
CA GLU A 117 -13.95 -18.73 9.12
C GLU A 117 -15.02 -18.70 8.02
N GLY A 118 -15.10 -17.57 7.30
CA GLY A 118 -16.09 -17.36 6.25
C GLY A 118 -17.27 -16.45 6.64
N GLU A 119 -17.39 -16.04 7.90
CA GLU A 119 -18.39 -15.06 8.31
C GLU A 119 -18.20 -13.70 7.61
N PRO A 120 -19.29 -13.07 7.10
CA PRO A 120 -19.20 -11.80 6.38
C PRO A 120 -18.54 -10.72 7.25
N ALA A 121 -17.56 -10.01 6.70
CA ALA A 121 -16.94 -8.85 7.36
C ALA A 121 -17.98 -7.77 7.64
N SER A 122 -18.14 -7.41 8.91
CA SER A 122 -18.90 -6.22 9.31
C SER A 122 -18.03 -4.98 9.19
N ASN A 123 -16.72 -5.09 9.39
CA ASN A 123 -15.76 -3.99 9.24
C ASN A 123 -14.81 -4.25 8.07
N VAL A 124 -14.75 -3.32 7.11
CA VAL A 124 -13.87 -3.43 5.93
C VAL A 124 -13.01 -2.20 5.80
N TRP A 125 -11.69 -2.38 5.76
CA TRP A 125 -10.72 -1.29 5.65
C TRP A 125 -10.06 -1.26 4.28
N VAL A 126 -10.02 -0.07 3.66
CA VAL A 126 -9.34 0.13 2.38
C VAL A 126 -7.89 0.57 2.64
N LEU A 127 -6.92 -0.14 2.06
CA LEU A 127 -5.51 0.21 2.11
C LEU A 127 -5.09 0.75 0.74
N GLY A 128 -4.82 2.04 0.65
CA GLY A 128 -4.36 2.70 -0.56
C GLY A 128 -2.84 2.87 -0.56
N ALA A 129 -2.16 2.40 -1.60
CA ALA A 129 -0.70 2.34 -1.63
C ALA A 129 -0.14 2.50 -3.06
N SER A 130 1.07 3.01 -3.20
CA SER A 130 1.73 3.19 -4.50
C SER A 130 3.24 2.94 -4.33
N LEU A 131 4.09 3.90 -4.75
CA LEU A 131 5.54 3.83 -4.58
C LEU A 131 5.97 3.69 -3.11
N GLY A 132 6.73 2.62 -2.79
CA GLY A 132 7.08 2.24 -1.42
C GLY A 132 5.94 1.62 -0.62
N GLY A 133 4.73 1.60 -1.19
CA GLY A 133 3.52 1.03 -0.64
C GLY A 133 3.63 -0.44 -0.26
N PRO A 134 4.18 -1.33 -1.12
CA PRO A 134 4.30 -2.74 -0.78
C PRO A 134 5.07 -3.02 0.51
N ALA A 135 6.19 -2.34 0.74
CA ALA A 135 6.98 -2.47 1.97
C ALA A 135 6.20 -1.93 3.18
N ALA A 136 5.57 -0.76 3.06
CA ALA A 136 4.78 -0.16 4.14
C ALA A 136 3.55 -1.02 4.51
N VAL A 137 2.81 -1.54 3.53
CA VAL A 137 1.66 -2.43 3.76
C VAL A 137 2.12 -3.75 4.38
N LYS A 138 3.26 -4.30 3.96
CA LYS A 138 3.85 -5.50 4.59
C LYS A 138 4.09 -5.27 6.07
N GLU A 139 4.81 -4.20 6.42
CA GLU A 139 5.12 -3.85 7.82
C GLU A 139 3.85 -3.64 8.65
N PHE A 140 2.84 -2.97 8.09
CA PHE A 140 1.54 -2.81 8.73
C PHE A 140 0.86 -4.15 8.99
N LEU A 141 0.74 -5.03 7.98
CA LEU A 141 0.07 -6.32 8.10
C LEU A 141 0.79 -7.26 9.09
N GLU A 142 2.12 -7.21 9.15
CA GLU A 142 2.95 -7.98 10.10
C GLU A 142 2.79 -7.53 11.55
N ALA A 143 2.44 -6.26 11.77
CA ALA A 143 2.23 -5.68 13.09
C ALA A 143 0.79 -5.85 13.61
N LEU A 144 -0.15 -6.30 12.78
CA LEU A 144 -1.53 -6.54 13.21
C LEU A 144 -1.63 -7.76 14.12
N VAL A 145 -2.43 -7.60 15.18
CA VAL A 145 -2.74 -8.72 16.06
C VAL A 145 -3.67 -9.73 15.36
N PRO A 146 -3.48 -11.05 15.56
CA PRO A 146 -4.36 -12.07 15.01
C PRO A 146 -5.80 -11.94 15.54
N GLY A 147 -6.78 -12.42 14.76
CA GLY A 147 -8.15 -12.55 15.23
C GLY A 147 -8.95 -11.25 15.24
N LEU A 148 -8.52 -10.22 14.48
CA LEU A 148 -9.32 -9.01 14.28
C LEU A 148 -10.55 -9.29 13.37
N PRO A 149 -11.76 -8.89 13.78
CA PRO A 149 -12.99 -9.14 13.02
C PRO A 149 -13.17 -8.15 11.85
N ILE A 150 -12.16 -8.08 10.98
CA ILE A 150 -12.09 -7.14 9.86
C ILE A 150 -11.67 -7.84 8.57
N ALA A 151 -11.93 -7.20 7.45
CA ALA A 151 -11.31 -7.53 6.17
C ALA A 151 -10.63 -6.31 5.56
N PHE A 152 -9.70 -6.54 4.64
CA PHE A 152 -9.04 -5.48 3.90
C PHE A 152 -9.29 -5.58 2.39
N VAL A 153 -9.43 -4.41 1.76
CA VAL A 153 -9.34 -4.24 0.32
C VAL A 153 -8.12 -3.37 0.03
N ILE A 154 -7.16 -3.88 -0.72
CA ILE A 154 -5.93 -3.15 -1.06
C ILE A 154 -6.06 -2.60 -2.47
N ALA A 155 -5.97 -1.27 -2.61
CA ALA A 155 -5.81 -0.60 -3.89
C ALA A 155 -4.33 -0.17 -4.01
N GLN A 156 -3.55 -0.95 -4.75
CA GLN A 156 -2.12 -0.73 -4.95
C GLN A 156 -1.85 -0.34 -6.40
N HIS A 157 -1.25 0.82 -6.64
CA HIS A 157 -0.73 1.15 -7.98
C HIS A 157 0.48 0.28 -8.26
N ILE A 158 0.35 -0.71 -9.14
CA ILE A 158 1.42 -1.60 -9.55
C ILE A 158 1.16 -2.13 -10.97
N ASP A 159 2.21 -2.58 -11.65
CA ASP A 159 2.05 -3.33 -12.89
C ASP A 159 1.31 -4.66 -12.67
N PRO A 160 0.48 -5.11 -13.64
CA PRO A 160 -0.35 -6.31 -13.51
C PRO A 160 0.38 -7.59 -13.17
N GLY A 161 1.62 -7.77 -13.62
CA GLY A 161 2.36 -9.00 -13.36
C GLY A 161 2.66 -9.21 -11.88
N PHE A 162 2.81 -8.14 -11.10
CA PHE A 162 3.29 -8.21 -9.71
C PHE A 162 2.20 -8.44 -8.68
N GLN A 163 0.92 -8.48 -9.07
CA GLN A 163 -0.19 -8.62 -8.12
C GLN A 163 -0.12 -9.95 -7.35
N GLU A 164 0.15 -11.06 -8.04
CA GLU A 164 0.29 -12.38 -7.39
C GLU A 164 1.53 -12.45 -6.50
N THR A 165 2.63 -11.85 -6.95
CA THR A 165 3.86 -11.78 -6.17
C THR A 165 3.66 -10.96 -4.90
N LEU A 166 2.97 -9.83 -4.97
CA LEU A 166 2.64 -9.03 -3.79
C LEU A 166 1.75 -9.79 -2.81
N ALA A 167 0.76 -10.55 -3.29
CA ALA A 167 -0.04 -11.40 -2.43
C ALA A 167 0.82 -12.44 -1.67
N LYS A 168 1.86 -12.99 -2.31
CA LYS A 168 2.83 -13.89 -1.66
C LYS A 168 3.69 -13.13 -0.63
N VAL A 169 4.19 -11.94 -0.97
CA VAL A 169 5.01 -11.08 -0.09
C VAL A 169 4.24 -10.72 1.18
N TRP A 170 3.01 -10.24 1.03
CA TRP A 170 2.17 -9.84 2.17
C TRP A 170 1.62 -11.05 2.94
N GLY A 171 1.34 -12.16 2.26
CA GLY A 171 0.79 -13.36 2.89
C GLY A 171 1.77 -14.13 3.76
N ARG A 172 3.09 -14.01 3.54
CA ARG A 172 4.12 -14.83 4.21
C ARG A 172 4.11 -14.71 5.73
N ASN A 173 3.84 -13.51 6.24
CA ASN A 173 3.88 -13.20 7.68
C ASN A 173 2.59 -12.54 8.19
N SER A 174 1.55 -12.45 7.36
CA SER A 174 0.25 -11.92 7.76
C SER A 174 -0.62 -13.02 8.35
N HIS A 175 -1.38 -12.68 9.39
CA HIS A 175 -2.42 -13.55 9.95
C HIS A 175 -3.71 -13.54 9.12
N PHE A 176 -3.75 -12.76 8.04
CA PHE A 176 -4.87 -12.66 7.13
C PHE A 176 -4.67 -13.51 5.89
N LYS A 177 -5.78 -14.03 5.36
CA LYS A 177 -5.82 -14.87 4.17
C LYS A 177 -6.02 -14.00 2.93
N PHE A 178 -5.08 -14.08 2.00
CA PHE A 178 -5.28 -13.49 0.68
C PHE A 178 -6.31 -14.27 -0.11
N VAL A 179 -7.26 -13.54 -0.70
CA VAL A 179 -8.34 -14.12 -1.49
C VAL A 179 -8.52 -13.29 -2.75
N GLU A 180 -8.56 -13.98 -3.89
CA GLU A 180 -8.81 -13.35 -5.18
C GLU A 180 -10.23 -12.76 -5.22
N PRO A 181 -10.39 -11.49 -5.65
CA PRO A 181 -11.70 -10.89 -5.81
C PRO A 181 -12.39 -11.55 -7.01
N LEU A 182 -13.52 -12.23 -6.78
CA LEU A 182 -14.36 -12.82 -7.82
C LEU A 182 -15.79 -12.35 -7.63
N SER A 183 -16.49 -12.05 -8.71
CA SER A 183 -17.93 -11.71 -8.64
C SER A 183 -18.72 -12.80 -7.90
N GLY A 184 -19.55 -12.37 -6.94
CA GLY A 184 -20.33 -13.25 -6.06
C GLY A 184 -19.57 -13.76 -4.82
N ARG A 185 -18.25 -13.57 -4.75
CA ARG A 185 -17.47 -13.91 -3.56
C ARG A 185 -17.79 -12.93 -2.43
N ARG A 186 -18.07 -13.47 -1.25
CA ARG A 186 -18.31 -12.66 -0.05
C ARG A 186 -17.00 -12.18 0.56
N ILE A 187 -16.98 -10.93 1.04
CA ILE A 187 -15.89 -10.40 1.86
C ILE A 187 -16.09 -10.90 3.28
N SER A 188 -15.13 -11.67 3.81
CA SER A 188 -15.22 -12.30 5.14
C SER A 188 -14.09 -11.85 6.07
N HIS A 189 -14.31 -12.02 7.38
CA HIS A 189 -13.33 -11.70 8.42
C HIS A 189 -11.99 -12.40 8.16
N GLY A 190 -10.88 -11.72 8.48
CA GLY A 190 -9.54 -12.26 8.30
C GLY A 190 -9.10 -12.39 6.83
N GLN A 191 -9.80 -11.75 5.89
CA GLN A 191 -9.43 -11.78 4.46
C GLN A 191 -8.81 -10.47 4.00
N ILE A 192 -7.90 -10.59 3.02
CA ILE A 192 -7.37 -9.48 2.24
C ILE A 192 -7.69 -9.75 0.77
N MET A 193 -8.25 -8.76 0.07
CA MET A 193 -8.43 -8.77 -1.38
C MET A 193 -7.62 -7.63 -1.99
N ILE A 194 -7.00 -7.86 -3.15
CA ILE A 194 -6.32 -6.81 -3.92
C ILE A 194 -7.25 -6.38 -5.05
N ALA A 195 -7.56 -5.09 -5.13
CA ALA A 195 -8.42 -4.54 -6.17
C ALA A 195 -7.78 -4.80 -7.56
N PRO A 196 -8.53 -5.37 -8.52
CA PRO A 196 -8.02 -5.66 -9.85
C PRO A 196 -7.75 -4.37 -10.63
N LEU A 197 -6.80 -4.42 -11.56
CA LEU A 197 -6.36 -3.26 -12.35
C LEU A 197 -7.34 -2.90 -13.47
N ASP A 198 -7.89 -3.90 -14.14
CA ASP A 198 -8.70 -3.77 -15.35
C ASP A 198 -10.21 -3.78 -15.09
N GLN A 199 -10.62 -4.00 -13.84
CA GLN A 199 -12.02 -4.11 -13.44
C GLN A 199 -12.32 -3.23 -12.23
N VAL A 200 -13.43 -2.50 -12.27
CA VAL A 200 -13.93 -1.81 -11.08
C VAL A 200 -14.52 -2.82 -10.11
N MET A 201 -13.97 -2.88 -8.90
CA MET A 201 -14.45 -3.73 -7.81
C MET A 201 -15.37 -2.95 -6.89
N THR A 202 -16.61 -3.42 -6.76
CA THR A 202 -17.59 -2.94 -5.76
C THR A 202 -18.16 -4.09 -4.95
N VAL A 203 -19.09 -3.78 -4.04
CA VAL A 203 -19.79 -4.73 -3.19
C VAL A 203 -21.30 -4.53 -3.30
N ASN A 204 -22.05 -5.62 -3.39
CA ASN A 204 -23.50 -5.59 -3.41
C ASN A 204 -24.09 -5.64 -1.98
N GLN A 205 -25.40 -5.44 -1.86
CA GLN A 205 -26.15 -5.48 -0.59
C GLN A 205 -25.96 -6.74 0.29
N PHE A 206 -25.39 -7.83 -0.24
CA PHE A 206 -25.09 -9.07 0.48
C PHE A 206 -23.61 -9.20 0.89
N SER A 207 -22.86 -8.10 0.82
CA SER A 207 -21.41 -8.04 1.02
C SER A 207 -20.62 -8.96 0.07
N GLN A 208 -21.13 -9.14 -1.15
CA GLN A 208 -20.47 -9.89 -2.21
C GLN A 208 -19.84 -8.96 -3.24
N VAL A 209 -18.62 -9.29 -3.62
CA VAL A 209 -17.86 -8.62 -4.68
C VAL A 209 -18.66 -8.63 -5.97
N THR A 210 -18.68 -7.48 -6.64
CA THR A 210 -19.17 -7.32 -8.01
C THR A 210 -18.06 -6.66 -8.82
N LEU A 211 -17.62 -7.32 -9.88
CA LEU A 211 -16.60 -6.81 -10.79
C LEU A 211 -17.27 -6.34 -12.07
N PHE A 212 -16.92 -5.14 -12.48
CA PHE A 212 -17.36 -4.55 -13.74
C PHE A 212 -16.21 -4.56 -14.74
N GLU A 213 -16.50 -4.89 -16.01
CA GLU A 213 -15.50 -4.93 -17.09
C GLU A 213 -15.05 -3.52 -17.53
N GLU A 214 -15.68 -2.46 -17.03
CA GLU A 214 -15.17 -1.13 -17.21
C GLU A 214 -13.90 -0.89 -16.37
N PRO A 215 -12.89 -0.22 -16.94
CA PRO A 215 -11.71 0.17 -16.17
C PRO A 215 -12.06 1.27 -15.18
N TRP A 216 -11.21 1.41 -14.15
CA TRP A 216 -11.28 2.53 -13.20
C TRP A 216 -11.25 3.86 -13.93
N GLU A 217 -12.10 4.81 -13.52
CA GLU A 217 -12.11 6.14 -14.10
C GLU A 217 -10.85 6.94 -13.70
N GLY A 218 -10.36 7.79 -14.60
CA GLY A 218 -9.24 8.70 -14.32
C GLY A 218 -7.86 8.11 -14.67
N PRO A 219 -6.78 8.72 -14.14
CA PRO A 219 -5.41 8.39 -14.56
C PRO A 219 -4.79 7.20 -13.81
N TYR A 220 -5.47 6.66 -12.79
CA TYR A 220 -4.98 5.62 -11.91
C TYR A 220 -5.81 4.34 -12.04
N SER A 221 -5.14 3.20 -11.96
CA SER A 221 -5.73 1.87 -12.02
C SER A 221 -4.92 0.96 -11.06
N PRO A 222 -5.57 0.33 -10.06
CA PRO A 222 -6.88 0.71 -9.53
C PRO A 222 -6.86 2.15 -9.00
N SER A 223 -8.01 2.84 -9.04
CA SER A 223 -8.15 4.15 -8.39
C SER A 223 -8.45 3.98 -6.91
N ILE A 224 -7.58 4.53 -6.08
CA ILE A 224 -7.71 4.50 -4.61
C ILE A 224 -8.94 5.32 -4.18
N ASP A 225 -9.15 6.51 -4.77
CA ASP A 225 -10.34 7.32 -4.51
C ASP A 225 -11.64 6.55 -4.76
N GLN A 226 -11.74 5.84 -5.89
CA GLN A 226 -12.92 5.04 -6.21
C GLN A 226 -13.07 3.83 -5.29
N ALA A 227 -11.99 3.11 -5.00
CA ALA A 227 -12.03 1.96 -4.08
C ALA A 227 -12.53 2.38 -2.69
N MET A 228 -12.00 3.50 -2.16
CA MET A 228 -12.44 4.09 -0.89
C MET A 228 -13.93 4.46 -0.94
N ALA A 229 -14.36 5.18 -1.99
CA ALA A 229 -15.74 5.61 -2.12
C ALA A 229 -16.73 4.45 -2.25
N LEU A 230 -16.41 3.41 -3.04
CA LEU A 230 -17.27 2.25 -3.26
C LEU A 230 -17.43 1.40 -2.00
N MET A 231 -16.35 1.20 -1.23
CA MET A 231 -16.47 0.51 0.06
C MET A 231 -17.24 1.36 1.08
N ALA A 232 -17.02 2.68 1.10
CA ALA A 232 -17.75 3.60 1.95
C ALA A 232 -19.25 3.64 1.66
N ASP A 233 -19.65 3.62 0.39
CA ASP A 233 -21.05 3.64 -0.02
C ASP A 233 -21.80 2.37 0.42
N HIS A 234 -21.12 1.23 0.60
CA HIS A 234 -21.72 -0.03 1.06
C HIS A 234 -21.64 -0.22 2.59
N PHE A 235 -20.46 -0.03 3.19
CA PHE A 235 -20.22 -0.33 4.62
C PHE A 235 -20.47 0.87 5.55
N GLY A 236 -20.62 2.09 5.02
CA GLY A 236 -20.85 3.29 5.81
C GLY A 236 -19.78 3.48 6.89
N VAL A 237 -20.19 3.80 8.13
CA VAL A 237 -19.26 3.99 9.27
C VAL A 237 -18.51 2.72 9.70
N GLN A 238 -18.87 1.54 9.15
CA GLN A 238 -18.14 0.29 9.38
C GLN A 238 -17.01 0.08 8.35
N THR A 239 -16.61 1.13 7.64
CA THR A 239 -15.36 1.15 6.89
C THR A 239 -14.37 2.14 7.49
N GLY A 240 -13.14 2.07 7.00
CA GLY A 240 -12.09 3.03 7.23
C GLY A 240 -11.11 2.97 6.07
N SER A 241 -10.21 3.94 5.99
CA SER A 241 -9.18 3.95 4.95
C SER A 241 -7.82 4.34 5.53
N ILE A 242 -6.76 3.67 5.06
CA ILE A 242 -5.37 3.99 5.40
C ILE A 242 -4.60 4.22 4.11
N LEU A 243 -4.00 5.39 3.98
CA LEU A 243 -3.15 5.77 2.84
C LEU A 243 -1.68 5.61 3.21
N PHE A 244 -0.99 4.70 2.54
CA PHE A 244 0.43 4.43 2.71
C PHE A 244 1.30 5.19 1.71
N SER A 245 2.61 5.03 1.83
CA SER A 245 3.62 5.57 0.92
C SER A 245 3.18 5.44 -0.55
N GLY A 246 3.30 6.55 -1.26
CA GLY A 246 2.86 6.63 -2.64
C GLY A 246 3.10 7.99 -3.26
N MET A 247 3.24 7.98 -4.58
CA MET A 247 3.34 9.20 -5.39
C MET A 247 1.94 9.68 -5.76
N GLY A 248 1.79 11.01 -5.93
CA GLY A 248 0.56 11.61 -6.44
C GLY A 248 -0.38 12.02 -5.33
N ASN A 249 -1.67 11.96 -5.61
CA ASN A 249 -2.75 12.48 -4.76
C ASN A 249 -4.01 11.60 -4.74
N ASP A 250 -3.94 10.39 -5.29
CA ASP A 250 -5.05 9.44 -5.32
C ASP A 250 -5.43 9.06 -3.88
N GLY A 251 -6.72 9.16 -3.54
CA GLY A 251 -7.25 8.99 -2.18
C GLY A 251 -7.54 10.30 -1.45
N ALA A 252 -6.99 11.44 -1.89
CA ALA A 252 -7.23 12.72 -1.24
C ALA A 252 -8.67 13.24 -1.47
N ILE A 253 -9.29 12.93 -2.61
CA ILE A 253 -10.66 13.36 -2.91
C ILE A 253 -11.64 12.58 -2.04
N ALA A 254 -11.47 11.26 -1.99
CA ALA A 254 -12.30 10.37 -1.19
C ALA A 254 -12.12 10.62 0.31
N ALA A 255 -10.92 11.01 0.77
CA ALA A 255 -10.69 11.36 2.17
C ALA A 255 -11.68 12.41 2.70
N ALA A 256 -11.96 13.46 1.91
CA ALA A 256 -12.95 14.47 2.27
C ALA A 256 -14.37 13.89 2.35
N LYS A 257 -14.78 13.13 1.33
CA LYS A 257 -16.11 12.48 1.26
C LYS A 257 -16.32 11.54 2.45
N LEU A 258 -15.35 10.69 2.77
CA LEU A 258 -15.42 9.73 3.87
C LEU A 258 -15.57 10.46 5.22
N ARG A 259 -14.82 11.54 5.44
CA ARG A 259 -14.96 12.32 6.68
C ARG A 259 -16.31 12.98 6.86
N GLU A 260 -16.93 13.47 5.78
CA GLU A 260 -18.30 14.00 5.84
C GLU A 260 -19.31 12.92 6.28
N MET A 261 -19.03 11.66 5.97
CA MET A 261 -19.83 10.49 6.40
C MET A 261 -19.48 9.99 7.82
N GLY A 262 -18.49 10.60 8.48
CA GLY A 262 -18.00 10.14 9.79
C GLY A 262 -17.08 8.92 9.73
N ILE A 263 -16.56 8.57 8.56
CA ILE A 263 -15.68 7.41 8.34
C ILE A 263 -14.24 7.79 8.65
N GLU A 264 -13.48 6.90 9.29
CA GLU A 264 -12.07 7.14 9.62
C GLU A 264 -11.15 7.11 8.39
N VAL A 265 -10.24 8.09 8.31
CA VAL A 265 -9.22 8.19 7.26
C VAL A 265 -7.88 8.47 7.90
N TRP A 266 -6.95 7.53 7.77
CA TRP A 266 -5.61 7.61 8.34
C TRP A 266 -4.56 7.64 7.25
N ALA A 267 -3.37 8.11 7.59
CA ALA A 267 -2.27 8.20 6.64
C ALA A 267 -0.93 7.85 7.28
N GLN A 268 -0.04 7.23 6.49
CA GLN A 268 1.35 7.05 6.88
C GLN A 268 2.02 8.41 7.09
N ASN A 269 2.85 8.54 8.12
CA ASN A 269 3.60 9.77 8.37
C ASN A 269 4.71 9.96 7.31
N SER A 270 5.02 11.22 6.94
CA SER A 270 6.01 11.48 5.87
C SER A 270 7.37 10.85 6.15
N GLY A 271 7.80 10.86 7.41
CA GLY A 271 9.13 10.41 7.81
C GLY A 271 9.39 8.91 7.63
N SER A 272 8.35 8.08 7.53
CA SER A 272 8.48 6.65 7.23
C SER A 272 8.12 6.30 5.78
N CYS A 273 7.68 7.27 4.97
CA CYS A 273 7.33 7.02 3.58
C CYS A 273 8.59 6.98 2.70
N ALA A 274 8.63 6.07 1.74
CA ALA A 274 9.58 6.17 0.64
C ALA A 274 9.21 7.33 -0.31
N ASN A 275 7.91 7.60 -0.46
CA ASN A 275 7.38 8.79 -1.10
C ASN A 275 6.13 9.25 -0.36
N SER A 276 6.17 10.45 0.22
CA SER A 276 5.10 10.96 1.07
C SER A 276 4.02 11.73 0.32
N SER A 277 4.15 11.95 -0.99
CA SER A 277 3.23 12.82 -1.77
C SER A 277 1.76 12.47 -1.56
N MET A 278 1.41 11.19 -1.64
CA MET A 278 0.02 10.73 -1.55
C MET A 278 -0.54 10.86 -0.12
N PRO A 279 0.12 10.33 0.94
CA PRO A 279 -0.25 10.62 2.33
C PRO A 279 -0.31 12.12 2.68
N ASP A 280 0.63 12.92 2.18
CA ASP A 280 0.70 14.37 2.42
C ASP A 280 -0.47 15.09 1.75
N SER A 281 -0.82 14.70 0.52
CA SER A 281 -1.97 15.24 -0.20
C SER A 281 -3.27 14.95 0.54
N ALA A 282 -3.42 13.74 1.08
CA ALA A 282 -4.59 13.40 1.90
C ALA A 282 -4.62 14.21 3.19
N ARG A 283 -3.50 14.37 3.89
CA ARG A 283 -3.43 15.20 5.11
C ARG A 283 -3.73 16.68 4.85
N ALA A 284 -3.30 17.21 3.69
CA ALA A 284 -3.55 18.59 3.30
C ALA A 284 -5.05 18.94 3.17
N THR A 285 -5.93 17.94 3.04
CA THR A 285 -7.39 18.14 3.06
C THR A 285 -7.93 18.51 4.45
N GLY A 286 -7.15 18.26 5.51
CA GLY A 286 -7.61 18.38 6.91
C GLY A 286 -8.51 17.23 7.37
N CYS A 287 -8.70 16.21 6.53
CA CYS A 287 -9.62 15.11 6.77
C CYS A 287 -8.94 13.86 7.37
N VAL A 288 -7.62 13.81 7.43
CA VAL A 288 -6.91 12.70 8.06
C VAL A 288 -6.96 12.84 9.58
N THR A 289 -7.51 11.84 10.27
CA THR A 289 -7.72 11.85 11.74
C THR A 289 -6.58 11.26 12.54
N PHE A 290 -5.76 10.40 11.92
CA PHE A 290 -4.59 9.80 12.56
C PHE A 290 -3.44 9.67 11.56
N SER A 291 -2.21 9.83 12.05
CA SER A 291 -1.01 9.61 11.26
C SER A 291 0.08 8.94 12.09
N GLY A 292 0.74 7.94 11.50
CA GLY A 292 1.78 7.17 12.18
C GLY A 292 2.63 6.39 11.18
N THR A 293 3.65 5.72 11.68
CA THR A 293 4.37 4.66 10.97
C THR A 293 3.44 3.47 10.66
N PRO A 294 3.79 2.56 9.74
CA PRO A 294 3.00 1.35 9.49
C PRO A 294 2.67 0.55 10.76
N VAL A 295 3.64 0.40 11.67
CA VAL A 295 3.44 -0.28 12.96
C VAL A 295 2.47 0.48 13.86
N GLU A 296 2.61 1.80 13.97
CA GLU A 296 1.69 2.63 14.76
C GLU A 296 0.27 2.60 14.21
N LEU A 297 0.11 2.60 12.88
CA LEU A 297 -1.18 2.45 12.22
C LEU A 297 -1.83 1.10 12.53
N ALA A 298 -1.05 0.01 12.55
CA ALA A 298 -1.54 -1.33 12.88
C ALA A 298 -2.00 -1.42 14.35
N HIS A 299 -1.21 -0.87 15.27
CA HIS A 299 -1.59 -0.81 16.68
C HIS A 299 -2.83 0.07 16.91
N HIS A 300 -2.90 1.22 16.23
CA HIS A 300 -4.06 2.09 16.30
C HIS A 300 -5.32 1.41 15.75
N LEU A 301 -5.21 0.69 14.63
CA LEU A 301 -6.32 -0.11 14.10
C LEU A 301 -6.81 -1.16 15.09
N SER A 302 -5.87 -1.88 15.71
CA SER A 302 -6.18 -2.94 16.66
C SER A 302 -6.95 -2.40 17.87
N GLY A 303 -6.53 -1.23 18.40
CA GLY A 303 -7.25 -0.53 19.46
C GLY A 303 -8.62 -0.02 19.03
N TYR A 304 -8.68 0.64 17.86
CA TYR A 304 -9.93 1.17 17.30
C TYR A 304 -10.99 0.07 17.15
N ILE A 305 -10.63 -1.09 16.58
CA ILE A 305 -11.55 -2.21 16.42
C ILE A 305 -11.98 -2.77 17.77
N ALA A 306 -11.08 -2.89 18.75
CA ALA A 306 -11.44 -3.39 20.08
C ALA A 306 -12.52 -2.53 20.77
N GLU A 307 -12.42 -1.21 20.64
CA GLU A 307 -13.35 -0.25 21.21
C GLU A 307 -14.71 -0.31 20.50
N HIS A 308 -14.72 -0.26 19.17
CA HIS A 308 -15.96 -0.12 18.39
C HIS A 308 -16.68 -1.47 18.16
N TYR A 309 -15.98 -2.60 18.22
CA TYR A 309 -16.61 -3.92 18.11
C TYR A 309 -17.42 -4.27 19.36
N SER A 310 -16.91 -3.90 20.54
CA SER A 310 -17.58 -4.14 21.83
C SER A 310 -18.93 -3.40 21.95
N GLU A 311 -19.03 -2.21 21.36
CA GLU A 311 -20.26 -1.43 21.34
C GLU A 311 -21.32 -2.02 20.40
N SER A 312 -20.91 -2.60 19.26
CA SER A 312 -21.85 -3.20 18.30
C SER A 312 -22.49 -4.51 18.76
N MET A 313 -21.84 -5.26 19.66
CA MET A 313 -22.37 -6.50 20.25
C MET A 313 -23.29 -6.23 21.48
N ALA A 314 -23.29 -5.01 22.01
CA ALA A 314 -24.05 -4.64 23.20
C ALA A 314 -25.42 -3.97 22.90
N GLY A 315 -25.70 -3.67 21.63
CA GLY A 315 -26.95 -3.05 21.15
C GLY A 315 -27.86 -4.04 20.43
#